data_AF-A0A9W6FBV0-F1
#
_entry.id   AF-A0A9W6FBV0-F1
#
_cell.length_a   1.000
_cell.length_b   1.000
_cell.length_c   1.000
_cell.angle_alpha   90.00
_cell.angle_beta   90.00
_cell.angle_gamma   90.00
#
_symmetry.space_group_name_H-M   'P 1'
#
loop_
_entity.id
_entity.type
_entity.pdbx_description
1 polymer ?
#
loop_
_entity_poly.entity_id
_entity_poly.type
_entity_poly.pdbx_seq_one_letter_code
_entity_poly.pdbx_strand_id
1 'polypeptide(L)'
;MEHKLPYYMAYPMDLKEYGEEKRDRRDVEYMKSMYPMSAKKILPYVEEECDRMEYEGSMIYDEYPDRLLLYLMAGRIYDRMKEGEKKEIAMEIEKEQVETQELKRKKKDREETLMDLVQILLYQEIVQRRCRHRRNCRHYY
;
A
#
# COMPACT_ATOMS: atom_id res chain seq x y z
N MET A 1 8.72 57.52 -6.23
CA MET A 1 9.77 56.52 -5.94
C MET A 1 9.19 55.15 -6.27
N GLU A 2 9.85 54.35 -7.09
CA GLU A 2 9.43 52.96 -7.32
C GLU A 2 9.55 52.21 -5.99
N HIS A 3 8.41 51.86 -5.41
CA HIS A 3 8.38 50.94 -4.28
C HIS A 3 8.72 49.54 -4.82
N LYS A 4 10.00 49.17 -4.76
CA LYS A 4 10.42 47.81 -5.05
C LYS A 4 9.74 46.87 -4.04
N LEU A 5 8.81 46.07 -4.53
CA LEU A 5 8.22 45.00 -3.74
C LEU A 5 9.36 44.07 -3.27
N PRO A 6 9.35 43.66 -2.00
CA PRO A 6 10.38 42.76 -1.52
C PRO A 6 10.30 41.41 -2.28
N TYR A 7 11.45 40.79 -2.47
CA TYR A 7 11.63 39.61 -3.34
C TYR A 7 10.60 38.50 -3.09
N TYR A 8 10.25 38.26 -1.82
CA TYR A 8 9.28 37.24 -1.39
C TYR A 8 7.81 37.54 -1.74
N MET A 9 7.47 38.78 -2.14
CA MET A 9 6.14 39.15 -2.62
C MET A 9 6.06 39.24 -4.14
N ALA A 10 7.17 39.54 -4.81
CA ALA A 10 7.26 39.57 -6.28
C ALA A 10 7.25 38.15 -6.87
N TYR A 11 7.85 37.22 -6.15
CA TYR A 11 7.76 35.78 -6.39
C TYR A 11 7.07 35.17 -5.17
N PRO A 12 5.73 35.05 -5.14
CA PRO A 12 5.09 34.25 -4.12
C PRO A 12 5.67 32.84 -4.25
N MET A 13 6.60 32.48 -3.36
CA MET A 13 7.15 31.13 -3.22
C MET A 13 5.99 30.16 -3.42
N ASP A 14 6.09 29.35 -4.46
CA ASP A 14 4.98 28.66 -5.09
C ASP A 14 4.09 27.95 -4.07
N LEU A 15 3.01 28.61 -3.66
CA LEU A 15 1.94 28.00 -2.86
C LEU A 15 1.28 26.83 -3.62
N LYS A 16 1.64 26.63 -4.89
CA LYS A 16 1.34 25.45 -5.72
C LYS A 16 1.98 24.18 -5.16
N GLU A 17 3.18 24.21 -4.59
CA GLU A 17 3.85 23.00 -4.05
C GLU A 17 3.04 22.37 -2.90
N TYR A 18 2.45 23.17 -2.01
CA TYR A 18 1.52 22.67 -0.98
C TYR A 18 0.17 22.18 -1.55
N GLY A 19 -0.22 22.68 -2.72
CA GLY A 19 -1.45 22.28 -3.42
C GLY A 19 -1.30 20.95 -4.16
N GLU A 20 -0.11 20.68 -4.71
CA GLU A 20 0.19 19.48 -5.50
C GLU A 20 0.15 18.22 -4.62
N GLU A 21 0.75 18.22 -3.43
CA GLU A 21 0.68 17.06 -2.52
C GLU A 21 -0.75 16.71 -2.11
N LYS A 22 -1.58 17.73 -1.83
CA LYS A 22 -2.99 17.53 -1.47
C LYS A 22 -3.80 17.00 -2.64
N ARG A 23 -3.46 17.41 -3.86
CA ARG A 23 -4.09 16.90 -5.08
C ARG A 23 -3.69 15.45 -5.33
N ASP A 24 -2.41 15.14 -5.25
CA ASP A 24 -1.87 13.78 -5.40
C ASP A 24 -2.51 12.82 -4.39
N ARG A 25 -2.69 13.24 -3.13
CA ARG A 25 -3.38 12.42 -2.11
C ARG A 25 -4.83 12.12 -2.50
N ARG A 26 -5.58 13.12 -2.96
CA ARG A 26 -6.97 12.93 -3.42
C ARG A 26 -7.04 12.02 -4.64
N ASP A 27 -6.12 12.17 -5.59
CA ASP A 27 -6.09 11.35 -6.79
C ASP A 27 -5.78 9.88 -6.45
N VAL A 28 -4.87 9.63 -5.49
CA VAL A 28 -4.58 8.28 -4.98
C VAL A 28 -5.79 7.67 -4.29
N GLU A 29 -6.47 8.43 -3.43
CA GLU A 29 -7.68 7.95 -2.74
C GLU A 29 -8.81 7.63 -3.73
N TYR A 30 -8.98 8.47 -4.75
CA TYR A 30 -9.92 8.23 -5.84
C TYR A 30 -9.57 6.95 -6.61
N MET A 31 -8.29 6.72 -6.95
CA MET A 31 -7.86 5.49 -7.61
C MET A 31 -8.12 4.25 -6.73
N LYS A 32 -7.87 4.32 -5.42
CA LYS A 32 -8.18 3.24 -4.47
C LYS A 32 -9.69 2.93 -4.43
N SER A 33 -10.54 3.94 -4.60
CA SER A 33 -12.01 3.76 -4.67
C SER A 33 -12.46 2.99 -5.92
N MET A 34 -11.67 2.97 -6.99
CA MET A 34 -11.97 2.22 -8.21
C MET A 34 -11.55 0.75 -8.15
N TYR A 35 -10.79 0.35 -7.14
CA TYR A 35 -10.27 -1.01 -7.07
C TYR A 35 -11.38 -2.06 -6.89
N PRO A 36 -11.19 -3.27 -7.43
CA PRO A 36 -12.10 -4.39 -7.18
C PRO A 36 -12.28 -4.65 -5.68
N MET A 37 -13.44 -5.21 -5.30
CA MET A 37 -13.77 -5.47 -3.90
C MET A 37 -12.73 -6.38 -3.20
N SER A 38 -12.15 -7.34 -3.92
CA SER A 38 -11.06 -8.19 -3.41
C SER A 38 -9.84 -7.37 -3.00
N ALA A 39 -9.38 -6.47 -3.88
CA ALA A 39 -8.24 -5.59 -3.60
C ALA A 39 -8.56 -4.62 -2.45
N LYS A 40 -9.76 -4.05 -2.41
CA LYS A 40 -10.19 -3.16 -1.32
C LYS A 40 -10.16 -3.84 0.05
N LYS A 41 -10.47 -5.13 0.14
CA LYS A 41 -10.34 -5.92 1.37
C LYS A 41 -8.88 -6.10 1.80
N ILE A 42 -7.97 -6.25 0.84
CA ILE A 42 -6.52 -6.48 1.09
C ILE A 42 -5.81 -5.18 1.51
N LEU A 43 -6.17 -4.05 0.89
CA LEU A 43 -5.54 -2.74 1.10
C LEU A 43 -5.25 -2.35 2.56
N PRO A 44 -6.21 -2.42 3.51
CA PRO A 44 -5.95 -2.01 4.90
C PRO A 44 -4.85 -2.86 5.56
N TYR A 45 -4.78 -4.15 5.26
CA TYR A 45 -3.73 -5.02 5.80
C TYR A 45 -2.36 -4.69 5.21
N VAL A 46 -2.31 -4.36 3.91
CA VAL A 46 -1.10 -3.91 3.23
C VAL A 46 -0.61 -2.59 3.81
N GLU A 47 -1.51 -1.63 4.01
CA GLU A 47 -1.19 -0.33 4.59
C GLU A 47 -0.66 -0.48 6.01
N GLU A 48 -1.30 -1.31 6.85
CA GLU A 48 -0.85 -1.58 8.21
C GLU A 48 0.55 -2.22 8.23
N GLU A 49 0.83 -3.19 7.36
CA GLU A 49 2.18 -3.78 7.26
C GLU A 49 3.24 -2.77 6.85
N CYS A 50 2.93 -1.96 5.85
CA CYS A 50 3.85 -0.94 5.38
C CYS A 50 4.07 0.13 6.44
N ASP A 51 3.04 0.53 7.19
CA ASP A 51 3.13 1.51 8.29
C ASP A 51 4.06 1.01 9.39
N ARG A 52 4.00 -0.28 9.72
CA ARG A 52 4.95 -0.88 10.70
C ARG A 52 6.39 -0.84 10.24
N MET A 53 6.61 -0.81 8.92
CA MET A 53 7.93 -0.73 8.30
C MET A 53 8.33 0.70 7.94
N GLU A 54 7.51 1.72 8.25
CA GLU A 54 7.86 3.13 8.14
C GLU A 54 8.66 3.62 9.35
N TYR A 55 9.85 3.08 9.52
CA TYR A 55 10.83 3.60 10.48
C TYR A 55 12.09 4.07 9.76
N GLU A 56 12.84 4.95 10.42
CA GLU A 56 14.10 5.47 9.89
C GLU A 56 15.15 4.36 9.81
N GLY A 57 15.79 4.20 8.65
CA GLY A 57 16.67 3.07 8.37
C GLY A 57 15.95 1.74 8.08
N SER A 58 14.66 1.79 7.76
CA SER A 58 13.93 0.61 7.29
C SER A 58 14.49 0.07 5.98
N MET A 59 14.55 -1.25 5.88
CA MET A 59 14.97 -2.00 4.69
C MET A 59 14.14 -1.66 3.44
N ILE A 60 12.94 -1.09 3.61
CA ILE A 60 12.10 -0.61 2.50
C ILE A 60 12.76 0.55 1.74
N TYR A 61 13.55 1.36 2.43
CA TYR A 61 14.18 2.55 1.85
C TYR A 61 15.61 2.31 1.36
N ASP A 62 16.16 1.10 1.54
CA ASP A 62 17.44 0.69 0.96
C ASP A 62 17.44 0.88 -0.57
N GLU A 63 18.63 1.05 -1.16
CA GLU A 63 18.77 1.21 -2.62
C GLU A 63 18.07 0.05 -3.36
N TYR A 64 18.31 -1.18 -2.89
CA TYR A 64 17.69 -2.41 -3.38
C TYR A 64 17.05 -3.19 -2.22
N PRO A 65 15.72 -3.19 -2.08
CA PRO A 65 15.05 -4.00 -1.07
C PRO A 65 15.24 -5.49 -1.38
N ASP A 66 15.53 -6.27 -0.36
CA ASP A 66 15.70 -7.72 -0.50
C ASP A 66 14.39 -8.41 -0.91
N ARG A 67 14.48 -9.31 -1.91
CA ARG A 67 13.33 -10.02 -2.47
C ARG A 67 12.71 -10.99 -1.46
N LEU A 68 13.54 -11.65 -0.65
CA LEU A 68 13.04 -12.60 0.34
C LEU A 68 12.22 -11.88 1.42
N LEU A 69 12.74 -10.75 1.91
CA LEU A 69 12.02 -9.92 2.89
C LEU A 69 10.65 -9.49 2.36
N LEU A 70 10.60 -8.98 1.13
CA LEU A 70 9.36 -8.57 0.47
C LEU A 70 8.35 -9.73 0.38
N TYR A 71 8.82 -10.92 0.08
CA TYR A 71 7.99 -12.13 0.02
C TYR A 71 7.47 -12.53 1.41
N LEU A 72 8.31 -12.45 2.45
CA LEU A 72 7.93 -12.72 3.83
C LEU A 72 6.91 -11.68 4.34
N MET A 73 7.05 -10.42 3.95
CA MET A 73 6.05 -9.38 4.24
C MET A 73 4.70 -9.72 3.61
N ALA A 74 4.67 -10.10 2.33
CA ALA A 74 3.45 -10.54 1.67
C ALA A 74 2.83 -11.76 2.35
N GLY A 75 3.66 -12.71 2.82
CA GLY A 75 3.20 -13.87 3.60
C GLY A 75 2.52 -13.47 4.92
N ARG A 76 3.10 -12.52 5.67
CA ARG A 76 2.49 -12.00 6.90
C ARG A 76 1.14 -11.33 6.66
N ILE A 77 0.99 -10.60 5.55
CA ILE A 77 -0.30 -10.00 5.14
C ILE A 77 -1.32 -11.11 4.89
N TYR A 78 -0.91 -12.10 4.10
CA TYR A 78 -1.77 -13.23 3.77
C TYR A 78 -2.23 -13.99 5.01
N ASP A 79 -1.33 -14.25 5.96
CA ASP A 79 -1.65 -14.92 7.22
C ASP A 79 -2.63 -14.10 8.06
N ARG A 80 -2.42 -12.78 8.18
CA ARG A 80 -3.32 -11.85 8.89
C ARG A 80 -4.70 -11.78 8.26
N MET A 81 -4.76 -11.73 6.94
CA MET A 81 -6.01 -11.78 6.19
C MET A 81 -6.75 -13.09 6.46
N LYS A 82 -6.05 -14.22 6.41
CA LYS A 82 -6.61 -15.54 6.68
C LYS A 82 -7.09 -15.66 8.12
N GLU A 83 -6.42 -15.03 9.07
CA GLU A 83 -6.87 -14.94 10.47
C GLU A 83 -8.11 -14.05 10.64
N GLY A 84 -8.20 -12.94 9.92
CA GLY A 84 -9.39 -12.08 9.88
C GLY A 84 -10.60 -12.79 9.28
N GLU A 85 -10.40 -13.41 8.12
CA GLU A 85 -11.42 -14.24 7.46
C GLU A 85 -11.79 -15.43 8.34
N LYS A 86 -10.86 -16.12 9.00
CA LYS A 86 -11.21 -17.20 9.95
C LYS A 86 -12.10 -16.73 11.09
N LYS A 87 -12.01 -15.48 11.53
CA LYS A 87 -12.91 -14.92 12.57
C LYS A 87 -14.31 -14.64 12.02
N GLU A 88 -14.41 -14.12 10.81
CA GLU A 88 -15.70 -13.90 10.13
C GLU A 88 -16.36 -15.22 9.73
N ILE A 89 -15.58 -16.15 9.18
CA ILE A 89 -16.02 -17.44 8.67
C ILE A 89 -16.22 -18.46 9.81
N ALA A 90 -15.55 -18.35 10.97
CA ALA A 90 -15.88 -19.17 12.16
C ALA A 90 -17.30 -18.90 12.69
N MET A 91 -17.90 -17.75 12.34
CA MET A 91 -19.31 -17.45 12.56
C MET A 91 -20.24 -18.15 11.54
N GLU A 92 -19.70 -18.61 10.41
CA GLU A 92 -20.45 -19.21 9.28
C GLU A 92 -20.24 -20.74 9.15
N ILE A 93 -19.15 -21.32 9.66
CA ILE A 93 -18.77 -22.76 9.50
C ILE A 93 -19.38 -23.69 10.57
N GLU A 94 -20.70 -23.67 10.75
CA GLU A 94 -21.40 -24.89 11.21
C GLU A 94 -21.88 -25.76 10.04
N LYS A 95 -21.64 -25.35 8.79
CA LYS A 95 -22.20 -26.00 7.61
C LYS A 95 -21.11 -26.33 6.59
N GLU A 96 -21.28 -27.51 5.99
CA GLU A 96 -20.60 -27.98 4.77
C GLU A 96 -19.20 -28.56 4.94
N GLN A 97 -19.18 -29.72 5.59
CA GLN A 97 -18.17 -30.73 5.29
C GLN A 97 -18.61 -31.54 4.06
N VAL A 98 -17.79 -31.51 3.01
CA VAL A 98 -17.21 -32.63 2.23
C VAL A 98 -16.63 -32.02 0.93
N GLU A 99 -15.34 -31.67 0.95
CA GLU A 99 -14.63 -31.18 -0.26
C GLU A 99 -14.06 -32.35 -1.08
N THR A 100 -14.46 -32.46 -2.34
CA THR A 100 -13.87 -33.39 -3.33
C THR A 100 -12.46 -32.96 -3.75
N GLN A 101 -11.68 -33.88 -4.31
CA GLN A 101 -10.26 -33.67 -4.65
C GLN A 101 -10.04 -32.56 -5.71
N GLU A 102 -11.03 -32.33 -6.58
CA GLU A 102 -11.01 -31.25 -7.57
C GLU A 102 -11.24 -29.87 -6.96
N LEU A 103 -12.12 -29.77 -5.95
CA LEU A 103 -12.34 -28.54 -5.20
C LEU A 103 -11.05 -28.10 -4.48
N LYS A 104 -10.27 -29.04 -3.96
CA LYS A 104 -8.97 -28.76 -3.31
C LYS A 104 -7.94 -28.15 -4.27
N ARG A 105 -7.86 -28.64 -5.51
CA ARG A 105 -6.96 -28.07 -6.54
C ARG A 105 -7.36 -26.64 -6.90
N LYS A 106 -8.65 -26.42 -7.20
CA LYS A 106 -9.18 -25.08 -7.48
C LYS A 106 -8.99 -24.11 -6.32
N LYS A 107 -9.10 -24.60 -5.08
CA LYS A 107 -8.88 -23.79 -3.87
C LYS A 107 -7.42 -23.34 -3.77
N LYS A 108 -6.47 -24.24 -4.05
CA LYS A 108 -5.04 -23.93 -4.09
C LYS A 108 -4.71 -22.89 -5.16
N ASP A 109 -5.23 -23.07 -6.38
CA ASP A 109 -5.00 -22.11 -7.47
C ASP A 109 -5.53 -20.71 -7.10
N ARG A 110 -6.68 -20.64 -6.41
CA ARG A 110 -7.21 -19.38 -5.89
C ARG A 110 -6.33 -18.77 -4.79
N GLU A 111 -5.76 -19.58 -3.90
CA GLU A 111 -4.82 -19.09 -2.89
C GLU A 111 -3.55 -18.51 -3.54
N GLU A 112 -3.02 -19.14 -4.59
CA GLU A 112 -1.86 -18.64 -5.35
C GLU A 112 -2.20 -17.29 -6.03
N THR A 113 -3.35 -17.18 -6.71
CA THR A 113 -3.77 -15.90 -7.32
C THR A 113 -4.00 -14.77 -6.31
N LEU A 114 -4.41 -15.11 -5.08
CA LEU A 114 -4.62 -14.13 -4.02
C LEU A 114 -3.28 -13.66 -3.45
N MET A 115 -2.31 -14.56 -3.30
CA MET A 115 -0.95 -14.20 -2.91
C MET A 115 -0.29 -13.27 -3.94
N ASP A 116 -0.49 -13.52 -5.24
CA ASP A 116 -0.01 -12.63 -6.30
C ASP A 116 -0.65 -11.23 -6.19
N LEU A 117 -1.97 -11.17 -5.92
CA LEU A 117 -2.67 -9.90 -5.72
C LEU A 117 -2.13 -9.14 -4.50
N VAL A 118 -1.87 -9.83 -3.39
CA VAL A 118 -1.26 -9.25 -2.18
C VAL A 118 0.11 -8.67 -2.50
N GLN A 119 0.96 -9.42 -3.22
CA GLN A 119 2.29 -8.96 -3.61
C GLN A 119 2.23 -7.72 -4.49
N ILE A 120 1.35 -7.70 -5.50
CA ILE A 120 1.20 -6.55 -6.40
C ILE A 120 0.81 -5.29 -5.60
N LEU A 121 -0.17 -5.40 -4.71
CA LEU A 121 -0.63 -4.29 -3.89
C LEU A 121 0.46 -3.81 -2.92
N LEU A 122 1.19 -4.74 -2.30
CA LEU A 122 2.31 -4.45 -1.42
C LEU A 122 3.42 -3.69 -2.15
N TYR A 123 3.85 -4.18 -3.32
CA TYR A 123 4.92 -3.56 -4.09
C TYR A 123 4.51 -2.17 -4.58
N GLN A 124 3.24 -2.00 -4.96
CA GLN A 124 2.72 -0.70 -5.33
C GLN A 124 2.81 0.30 -4.18
N GLU A 125 2.37 -0.07 -2.97
CA GLU A 125 2.47 0.82 -1.80
C GLU A 125 3.92 1.15 -1.44
N ILE A 126 4.81 0.16 -1.46
CA ILE A 126 6.25 0.38 -1.22
C ILE A 126 6.83 1.38 -2.22
N VAL A 127 6.52 1.24 -3.50
CA VAL A 127 6.98 2.19 -4.54
C VAL A 127 6.41 3.58 -4.28
N GLN A 128 5.12 3.69 -3.94
CA GLN A 128 4.51 4.98 -3.61
C GLN A 128 5.19 5.65 -2.41
N ARG A 129 5.46 4.92 -1.33
CA ARG A 129 6.15 5.42 -0.14
C ARG A 129 7.60 5.84 -0.43
N ARG A 130 8.34 5.04 -1.20
CA ARG A 130 9.71 5.40 -1.64
C ARG A 130 9.74 6.63 -2.54
N CYS A 131 8.74 6.78 -3.42
CA CYS A 131 8.60 7.97 -4.26
C CYS A 131 8.28 9.22 -3.43
N ARG A 132 7.34 9.12 -2.48
CA ARG A 132 7.02 10.20 -1.53
C ARG A 132 8.25 10.59 -0.70
N HIS A 133 8.94 9.60 -0.12
CA HIS A 133 10.16 9.83 0.66
C HIS A 133 11.23 10.56 -0.16
N ARG A 134 11.50 10.12 -1.40
CA ARG A 134 12.47 10.78 -2.29
C ARG A 134 12.07 12.21 -2.69
N ARG A 135 10.78 12.48 -2.91
CA ARG A 135 10.30 13.85 -3.20
C ARG A 135 10.51 14.76 -1.99
N ASN A 136 10.14 14.29 -0.80
CA ASN A 136 10.25 15.09 0.42
C ASN A 136 11.71 15.32 0.84
N CYS A 137 12.61 14.35 0.65
CA CYS A 137 14.04 14.51 0.94
C CYS A 137 14.77 15.43 -0.06
N ARG A 138 14.22 15.63 -1.27
CA ARG A 138 14.82 16.53 -2.28
C ARG A 138 14.53 18.01 -2.03
N HIS A 139 13.63 18.35 -1.09
CA HIS A 139 13.27 19.74 -0.78
C HIS A 139 14.22 20.44 0.21
N TYR A 140 15.24 19.76 0.74
CA TYR A 140 16.14 20.30 1.76
C TYR A 140 17.49 20.80 1.21
N TYR A 141 17.61 21.07 -0.09
CA TYR A 141 18.82 21.63 -0.71
C TYR A 141 18.55 22.91 -1.47
#